data_AF-X0V580-F1
#
_entry.id   AF-X0V580-F1
#
_cell.length_a   1.000
_cell.length_b   1.000
_cell.length_c   1.000
_cell.angle_alpha   90.00
_cell.angle_beta   90.00
_cell.angle_gamma   90.00
#
_symmetry.space_group_name_H-M   'P 1'
#
loop_
_entity.id
_entity.type
_entity.pdbx_description
1 polymer ?
#
loop_
_entity_poly.entity_id
_entity_poly.type
_entity_poly.pdbx_seq_one_letter_code
_entity_poly.pdbx_strand_id
1 'polypeptide(L)'
;MAKTLPKKKYLELKKKLHNHRKRARVSFVASHKKAAQWLVEKQLHLPDVKSSTKLLTSASLFGTLLLSTGNYQAKLLPSANLEEKLETGMTSGKEINNILQEDLDKLLVSESIGRLDSKLQEEICRIIEKVLGVDACFDLEGIKLNHAYGWIGYEQHLKRFPGDTLTGHDEEQGAGIAPGLGGWGYFTKSRVEMTEEIIQREKYYVAVQTLYMP
;
A
#
# COMPACT_ATOMS: atom_id res chain seq x y z
N MET A 1 -17.79 -18.54 -27.51
CA MET A 1 -17.16 -17.98 -28.73
C MET A 1 -17.59 -16.53 -28.89
N ALA A 2 -16.69 -15.55 -28.68
CA ALA A 2 -17.03 -14.13 -28.81
C ALA A 2 -17.11 -13.73 -30.29
N LYS A 3 -18.28 -13.24 -30.74
CA LYS A 3 -18.47 -12.75 -32.12
C LYS A 3 -17.72 -11.42 -32.28
N THR A 4 -16.71 -11.39 -33.13
CA THR A 4 -15.95 -10.17 -33.44
C THR A 4 -16.78 -9.24 -34.32
N LEU A 5 -16.81 -7.95 -33.94
CA LEU A 5 -17.56 -6.92 -34.67
C LEU A 5 -16.92 -6.63 -36.03
N PRO A 6 -17.71 -6.48 -37.12
CA PRO A 6 -17.17 -6.12 -38.43
C PRO A 6 -16.42 -4.78 -38.38
N LYS A 7 -15.22 -4.72 -38.96
CA LYS A 7 -14.29 -3.56 -38.92
C LYS A 7 -14.95 -2.21 -39.26
N LYS A 8 -15.87 -2.21 -40.23
CA LYS A 8 -16.64 -1.02 -40.65
C LYS A 8 -17.56 -0.49 -39.54
N LYS A 9 -18.26 -1.38 -38.85
CA LYS A 9 -19.17 -1.05 -37.74
C LYS A 9 -18.39 -0.53 -36.52
N TYR A 10 -17.21 -1.10 -36.26
CA TYR A 10 -16.30 -0.60 -35.23
C TYR A 10 -15.85 0.84 -35.49
N LEU A 11 -15.42 1.14 -36.72
CA LEU A 11 -14.99 2.50 -37.09
C LEU A 11 -16.12 3.53 -36.98
N GLU A 12 -17.33 3.15 -37.35
CA GLU A 12 -18.51 4.01 -37.21
C GLU A 12 -18.84 4.30 -35.74
N LEU A 13 -18.84 3.27 -34.89
CA LEU A 13 -19.07 3.41 -33.45
C LEU A 13 -17.99 4.26 -32.79
N LYS A 14 -16.72 4.08 -33.20
CA LYS A 14 -15.60 4.91 -32.75
C LYS A 14 -15.81 6.38 -33.09
N LYS A 15 -16.27 6.67 -34.31
CA LYS A 15 -16.58 8.04 -34.76
C LYS A 15 -17.76 8.64 -33.99
N LYS A 16 -18.83 7.86 -33.78
CA LYS A 16 -20.00 8.28 -32.98
C LYS A 16 -19.63 8.60 -31.54
N LEU A 17 -18.84 7.73 -30.89
CA LEU A 17 -18.35 7.93 -29.54
C LEU A 17 -17.49 9.20 -29.43
N HIS A 18 -16.56 9.42 -30.37
CA HIS A 18 -15.74 10.62 -30.40
C HIS A 18 -16.59 11.90 -30.47
N ASN A 19 -17.59 11.92 -31.36
CA ASN A 19 -18.50 13.06 -31.48
C ASN A 19 -19.34 13.29 -30.21
N HIS A 20 -19.82 12.22 -29.58
CA HIS A 20 -20.57 12.31 -28.33
C HIS A 20 -19.71 12.90 -27.21
N ARG A 21 -18.45 12.47 -27.08
CA ARG A 21 -17.49 12.99 -26.10
C ARG A 21 -17.21 14.47 -26.31
N LYS A 22 -17.04 14.91 -27.57
CA LYS A 22 -16.84 16.32 -27.89
C LYS A 22 -18.01 17.17 -27.43
N ARG A 23 -19.25 16.71 -27.68
CA ARG A 23 -20.47 17.41 -27.23
C ARG A 23 -20.60 17.43 -25.71
N ALA A 24 -20.37 16.31 -25.05
CA ALA A 24 -20.41 16.21 -23.59
C ALA A 24 -19.40 17.14 -22.93
N ARG A 25 -18.17 17.21 -23.45
CA ARG A 25 -17.15 18.14 -22.96
C ARG A 25 -17.57 19.60 -23.11
N VAL A 26 -18.08 19.99 -24.28
CA VAL A 26 -18.54 21.37 -24.53
C VAL A 26 -19.70 21.72 -23.59
N SER A 27 -20.68 20.84 -23.46
CA SER A 27 -21.83 21.02 -22.56
C SER A 27 -21.39 21.13 -21.08
N PHE A 28 -20.48 20.25 -20.65
CA PHE A 28 -19.96 20.27 -19.29
C PHE A 28 -19.23 21.57 -18.96
N VAL A 29 -18.33 22.03 -19.84
CA VAL A 29 -17.59 23.29 -19.63
C VAL A 29 -18.53 24.50 -19.64
N ALA A 30 -19.55 24.48 -20.50
CA ALA A 30 -20.55 25.56 -20.55
C ALA A 30 -21.36 25.64 -19.25
N SER A 31 -21.82 24.50 -18.74
CA SER A 31 -22.69 24.43 -17.57
C SER A 31 -21.94 24.47 -16.21
N HIS A 32 -20.67 24.05 -16.17
CA HIS A 32 -19.92 23.84 -14.92
C HIS A 32 -18.52 24.47 -14.96
N LYS A 33 -18.45 25.79 -15.23
CA LYS A 33 -17.19 26.54 -15.40
C LYS A 33 -16.20 26.38 -14.24
N LYS A 34 -16.67 26.46 -12.98
CA LYS A 34 -15.81 26.32 -11.78
C LYS A 34 -15.19 24.93 -11.67
N ALA A 35 -15.97 23.87 -11.91
CA ALA A 35 -15.48 22.50 -11.90
C ALA A 35 -14.48 22.25 -13.04
N ALA A 36 -14.73 22.84 -14.21
CA ALA A 36 -13.79 22.78 -15.33
C ALA A 36 -12.45 23.46 -15.02
N GLN A 37 -12.46 24.63 -14.35
CA GLN A 37 -11.25 25.31 -13.90
C GLN A 37 -10.48 24.49 -12.86
N TRP A 38 -11.17 23.96 -11.86
CA TRP A 38 -10.57 23.09 -10.84
C TRP A 38 -9.86 21.86 -11.44
N LEU A 39 -10.46 21.23 -12.44
CA LEU A 39 -9.84 20.10 -13.14
C LEU A 39 -8.54 20.48 -13.87
N VAL A 40 -8.49 21.69 -14.45
CA VAL A 40 -7.30 22.23 -15.11
C VAL A 40 -6.20 22.55 -14.08
N GLU A 41 -6.56 23.18 -12.97
CA GLU A 41 -5.63 23.51 -11.87
C GLU A 41 -4.98 22.25 -11.28
N LYS A 42 -5.73 21.15 -11.18
CA LYS A 42 -5.24 19.86 -10.70
C LYS A 42 -4.53 19.02 -11.76
N GLN A 43 -4.29 19.56 -12.96
CA GLN A 43 -3.68 18.86 -14.09
C GLN A 43 -4.41 17.55 -14.47
N LEU A 44 -5.70 17.45 -14.13
CA LEU A 44 -6.54 16.30 -14.46
C LEU A 44 -7.06 16.47 -15.89
N HIS A 45 -6.22 16.08 -16.85
CA HIS A 45 -6.61 16.03 -18.25
C HIS A 45 -7.52 14.83 -18.48
N LEU A 46 -8.76 15.07 -18.92
CA LEU A 46 -9.63 14.00 -19.44
C LEU A 46 -8.92 13.33 -20.63
N PRO A 47 -8.38 12.10 -20.49
CA PRO A 47 -7.46 11.57 -21.48
C PRO A 47 -8.19 11.16 -22.77
N ASP A 48 -7.50 11.37 -23.89
CA ASP A 48 -7.93 10.86 -25.18
C ASP A 48 -7.67 9.35 -25.22
N VAL A 49 -8.74 8.57 -25.28
CA VAL A 49 -8.70 7.12 -24.99
C VAL A 49 -8.08 6.38 -26.16
N LYS A 50 -6.77 6.23 -26.12
CA LYS A 50 -6.07 5.21 -26.92
C LYS A 50 -5.50 4.06 -26.07
N SER A 51 -5.41 4.16 -24.74
CA SER A 51 -4.93 3.07 -23.87
C SER A 51 -5.82 2.74 -22.66
N SER A 52 -7.01 3.32 -22.55
CA SER A 52 -7.77 3.36 -21.30
C SER A 52 -9.04 2.53 -21.32
N THR A 53 -8.99 1.23 -21.66
CA THR A 53 -10.15 0.36 -21.39
C THR A 53 -10.38 0.23 -19.88
N LYS A 54 -9.32 -0.01 -19.09
CA LYS A 54 -9.39 -0.09 -17.61
C LYS A 54 -9.84 1.24 -16.95
N LEU A 55 -9.32 2.36 -17.46
CA LEU A 55 -9.65 3.71 -16.98
C LEU A 55 -11.03 4.20 -17.46
N LEU A 56 -11.55 3.71 -18.59
CA LEU A 56 -12.92 3.99 -19.04
C LEU A 56 -13.95 3.25 -18.19
N THR A 57 -13.67 2.00 -17.80
CA THR A 57 -14.56 1.25 -16.91
C THR A 57 -14.66 1.97 -15.57
N SER A 58 -13.54 2.39 -14.97
CA SER A 58 -13.57 3.14 -13.71
C SER A 58 -14.21 4.52 -13.84
N ALA A 59 -13.82 5.33 -14.83
CA ALA A 59 -14.36 6.69 -14.99
C ALA A 59 -15.86 6.72 -15.37
N SER A 60 -16.35 5.74 -16.13
CA SER A 60 -17.79 5.64 -16.45
C SER A 60 -18.62 5.28 -15.22
N LEU A 61 -18.10 4.41 -14.34
CA LEU A 61 -18.76 4.01 -13.09
C LEU A 61 -18.85 5.19 -12.11
N PHE A 62 -17.78 5.96 -11.93
CA PHE A 62 -17.79 7.17 -11.11
C PHE A 62 -18.72 8.25 -11.67
N GLY A 63 -18.75 8.41 -13.01
CA GLY A 63 -19.67 9.35 -13.67
C GLY A 63 -21.14 8.99 -13.48
N THR A 64 -21.50 7.71 -13.53
CA THR A 64 -22.87 7.26 -13.24
C THR A 64 -23.26 7.39 -11.77
N LEU A 65 -22.33 7.17 -10.83
CA LEU A 65 -22.58 7.34 -9.40
C LEU A 65 -22.81 8.81 -9.00
N LEU A 66 -22.04 9.73 -9.58
CA LEU A 66 -22.19 11.17 -9.32
C LEU A 66 -23.40 11.79 -10.02
N LEU A 67 -23.90 11.20 -11.10
CA LEU A 67 -25.04 11.71 -11.87
C LEU A 67 -26.36 10.96 -11.62
N SER A 68 -26.37 9.86 -10.86
CA SER A 68 -27.61 9.18 -10.48
C SER A 68 -28.26 9.85 -9.26
N THR A 69 -28.84 11.02 -9.48
CA THR A 69 -29.80 11.59 -8.54
C THR A 69 -31.13 10.85 -8.70
N GLY A 70 -31.37 9.82 -7.90
CA GLY A 70 -32.71 9.24 -7.74
C GLY A 70 -32.73 7.73 -7.52
N ASN A 71 -33.16 7.33 -6.32
CA ASN A 71 -33.94 6.14 -5.92
C ASN A 71 -33.81 4.80 -6.68
N TYR A 72 -32.68 4.51 -7.32
CA TYR A 72 -32.33 3.14 -7.68
C TYR A 72 -31.41 2.63 -6.59
N GLN A 73 -31.87 1.63 -5.82
CA GLN A 73 -30.96 0.76 -5.10
C GLN A 73 -30.01 0.20 -6.16
N ALA A 74 -28.80 0.77 -6.21
CA ALA A 74 -27.72 0.21 -6.99
C ALA A 74 -27.62 -1.24 -6.54
N LYS A 75 -28.05 -2.16 -7.40
CA LYS A 75 -27.86 -3.58 -7.17
C LYS A 75 -26.36 -3.72 -7.04
N LEU A 76 -25.89 -3.87 -5.80
CA LEU A 76 -24.50 -4.03 -5.45
C LEU A 76 -23.95 -5.02 -6.47
N LEU A 77 -22.98 -4.57 -7.28
CA LEU A 77 -22.22 -5.46 -8.13
C LEU A 77 -21.78 -6.64 -7.25
N PRO A 78 -21.78 -7.88 -7.76
CA PRO A 78 -21.27 -9.00 -7.00
C PRO A 78 -19.92 -8.55 -6.43
N SER A 79 -19.79 -8.62 -5.10
CA SER A 79 -18.62 -8.16 -4.37
C SER A 79 -17.40 -8.67 -5.13
N ALA A 80 -16.65 -7.77 -5.77
CA ALA A 80 -15.46 -8.15 -6.51
C ALA A 80 -14.63 -9.05 -5.58
N ASN A 81 -14.23 -10.22 -6.09
CA ASN A 81 -13.41 -11.15 -5.34
C ASN A 81 -12.16 -10.43 -4.85
N LEU A 82 -11.59 -10.88 -3.73
CA LEU A 82 -10.45 -10.24 -3.09
C LEU A 82 -9.28 -10.04 -4.08
N GLU A 83 -8.98 -11.04 -4.91
CA GLU A 83 -8.02 -10.93 -6.01
C GLU A 83 -8.35 -9.78 -6.98
N GLU A 84 -9.61 -9.63 -7.39
CA GLU A 84 -10.01 -8.58 -8.34
C GLU A 84 -9.89 -7.19 -7.71
N LYS A 85 -10.16 -7.06 -6.40
CA LYS A 85 -9.97 -5.79 -5.67
C LYS A 85 -8.49 -5.43 -5.52
N LEU A 86 -7.64 -6.41 -5.25
CA LEU A 86 -6.19 -6.23 -5.16
C LEU A 86 -5.60 -5.83 -6.51
N GLU A 87 -5.98 -6.52 -7.60
CA GLU A 87 -5.51 -6.19 -8.96
C GLU A 87 -6.00 -4.84 -9.48
N THR A 88 -7.17 -4.38 -9.02
CA THR A 88 -7.75 -3.09 -9.42
C THR A 88 -7.30 -1.91 -8.55
N GLY A 89 -6.53 -2.17 -7.48
CA GLY A 89 -6.09 -1.14 -6.53
C GLY A 89 -7.25 -0.48 -5.77
N MET A 90 -8.38 -1.17 -5.66
CA MET A 90 -9.59 -0.70 -4.97
C MET A 90 -9.63 -1.11 -3.49
N THR A 91 -8.54 -1.68 -2.98
CA THR A 91 -8.39 -2.05 -1.57
C THR A 91 -7.91 -0.89 -0.73
N SER A 92 -8.53 -0.71 0.42
CA SER A 92 -8.04 0.19 1.46
C SER A 92 -6.86 -0.42 2.21
N GLY A 93 -5.99 0.41 2.80
CA GLY A 93 -4.89 -0.08 3.63
C GLY A 93 -5.36 -0.94 4.81
N LYS A 94 -6.56 -0.68 5.33
CA LYS A 94 -7.18 -1.51 6.38
C LYS A 94 -7.56 -2.91 5.88
N GLU A 95 -8.10 -3.01 4.67
CA GLU A 95 -8.40 -4.31 4.06
C GLU A 95 -7.12 -5.09 3.78
N ILE A 96 -6.08 -4.44 3.25
CA ILE A 96 -4.76 -5.07 3.04
C ILE A 96 -4.21 -5.64 4.35
N ASN A 97 -4.25 -4.85 5.43
CA ASN A 97 -3.78 -5.30 6.74
C ASN A 97 -4.58 -6.49 7.26
N ASN A 98 -5.92 -6.48 7.13
CA ASN A 98 -6.75 -7.59 7.57
C ASN A 98 -6.43 -8.89 6.79
N ILE A 99 -6.20 -8.80 5.48
CA ILE A 99 -5.85 -9.96 4.64
C ILE A 99 -4.51 -10.54 5.06
N LEU A 100 -3.49 -9.67 5.19
CA LEU A 100 -2.17 -10.09 5.64
C LEU A 100 -2.24 -10.74 7.02
N GLN A 101 -2.99 -10.14 7.95
CA GLN A 101 -3.18 -10.70 9.28
C GLN A 101 -3.83 -12.09 9.21
N GLU A 102 -4.95 -12.23 8.50
CA GLU A 102 -5.66 -13.52 8.40
C GLU A 102 -4.82 -14.63 7.76
N ASP A 103 -3.99 -14.32 6.77
CA ASP A 103 -3.17 -15.30 6.08
C ASP A 103 -1.86 -15.62 6.83
N LEU A 104 -1.25 -14.62 7.47
CA LEU A 104 -0.02 -14.81 8.25
C LEU A 104 -0.30 -15.43 9.63
N ASP A 105 -1.41 -15.12 10.31
CA ASP A 105 -1.75 -15.69 11.63
C ASP A 105 -1.90 -17.22 11.58
N LYS A 106 -2.32 -17.77 10.44
CA LYS A 106 -2.41 -19.23 10.21
C LYS A 106 -1.04 -19.90 10.17
N LEU A 107 -0.01 -19.16 9.76
CA LEU A 107 1.35 -19.64 9.55
C LEU A 107 2.26 -19.34 10.74
N LEU A 108 2.07 -18.18 11.37
CA LEU A 108 2.94 -17.63 12.40
C LEU A 108 2.38 -17.87 13.80
N VAL A 109 2.34 -19.13 14.22
CA VAL A 109 1.96 -19.50 15.60
C VAL A 109 3.06 -19.05 16.58
N SER A 110 2.72 -18.68 17.82
CA SER A 110 3.67 -18.21 18.85
C SER A 110 4.85 -19.15 19.11
N GLU A 111 4.71 -20.45 18.84
CA GLU A 111 5.78 -21.44 18.97
C GLU A 111 6.87 -21.33 17.87
N SER A 112 6.60 -20.57 16.80
CA SER A 112 7.51 -20.40 15.65
C SER A 112 8.48 -19.21 15.76
N ILE A 113 8.53 -18.56 16.93
CA ILE A 113 9.46 -17.45 17.19
C ILE A 113 10.91 -17.92 16.97
N GLY A 114 11.63 -17.19 16.13
CA GLY A 114 13.05 -17.42 15.83
C GLY A 114 13.28 -17.85 14.37
N ARG A 115 13.78 -19.08 14.19
CA ARG A 115 14.14 -19.63 12.87
C ARG A 115 12.94 -20.35 12.27
N LEU A 116 12.40 -19.78 11.20
CA LEU A 116 11.33 -20.41 10.43
C LEU A 116 11.89 -21.53 9.53
N ASP A 117 11.11 -22.58 9.33
CA ASP A 117 11.40 -23.62 8.32
C ASP A 117 11.37 -23.03 6.90
N SER A 118 12.15 -23.60 5.97
CA SER A 118 12.25 -23.12 4.59
C SER A 118 10.90 -23.12 3.87
N LYS A 119 10.05 -24.12 4.13
CA LYS A 119 8.73 -24.18 3.50
C LYS A 119 7.82 -23.03 3.96
N LEU A 120 7.88 -22.73 5.25
CA LEU A 120 7.12 -21.63 5.86
C LEU A 120 7.62 -20.27 5.34
N GLN A 121 8.94 -20.12 5.19
CA GLN A 121 9.56 -18.94 4.58
C GLN A 121 9.05 -18.69 3.16
N GLU A 122 9.08 -19.71 2.28
CA GLU A 122 8.56 -19.58 0.92
C GLU A 122 7.07 -19.19 0.89
N GLU A 123 6.27 -19.75 1.80
CA GLU A 123 4.84 -19.47 1.86
C GLU A 123 4.54 -18.04 2.30
N ILE A 124 5.29 -17.52 3.29
CA ILE A 124 5.21 -16.12 3.72
C ILE A 124 5.60 -15.18 2.58
N CYS A 125 6.70 -15.47 1.88
CA CYS A 125 7.14 -14.69 0.72
C CYS A 125 6.05 -14.60 -0.35
N ARG A 126 5.40 -15.74 -0.68
CA ARG A 126 4.30 -15.78 -1.64
C ARG A 126 3.08 -14.97 -1.19
N ILE A 127 2.73 -14.97 0.09
CA ILE A 127 1.62 -14.18 0.62
C ILE A 127 1.93 -12.69 0.49
N ILE A 128 3.14 -12.27 0.87
CA ILE A 128 3.58 -10.87 0.77
C ILE A 128 3.57 -10.41 -0.69
N GLU A 129 4.14 -11.20 -1.61
CA GLU A 129 4.16 -10.89 -3.03
C GLU A 129 2.73 -10.82 -3.61
N LYS A 130 1.87 -11.77 -3.25
CA LYS A 130 0.47 -11.80 -3.71
C LYS A 130 -0.32 -10.57 -3.25
N VAL A 131 -0.17 -10.16 -2.00
CA VAL A 131 -1.01 -9.11 -1.40
C VAL A 131 -0.45 -7.71 -1.65
N LEU A 132 0.88 -7.55 -1.57
CA LEU A 132 1.55 -6.24 -1.71
C LEU A 132 2.18 -6.02 -3.08
N GLY A 133 2.37 -7.06 -3.90
CA GLY A 133 3.09 -6.97 -5.17
C GLY A 133 4.59 -6.74 -5.00
N VAL A 134 5.14 -7.04 -3.81
CA VAL A 134 6.55 -6.86 -3.46
C VAL A 134 7.23 -8.22 -3.42
N ASP A 135 8.29 -8.39 -4.20
CA ASP A 135 9.14 -9.58 -4.13
C ASP A 135 9.86 -9.61 -2.77
N ALA A 136 9.53 -10.61 -1.96
CA ALA A 136 10.03 -10.76 -0.60
C ALA A 136 10.85 -12.03 -0.50
N CYS A 137 12.01 -11.97 0.16
CA CYS A 137 12.89 -13.11 0.38
C CYS A 137 13.51 -13.07 1.79
N PHE A 138 13.80 -14.25 2.34
CA PHE A 138 14.50 -14.39 3.63
C PHE A 138 16.03 -14.47 3.50
N ASP A 139 16.51 -14.61 2.26
CA ASP A 139 17.92 -14.65 1.89
C ASP A 139 18.12 -13.64 0.76
N LEU A 140 19.02 -12.70 0.96
CA LEU A 140 19.43 -11.71 -0.03
C LEU A 140 20.92 -11.90 -0.31
N GLU A 141 21.25 -12.41 -1.50
CA GLU A 141 22.64 -12.62 -1.94
C GLU A 141 23.47 -13.53 -1.01
N GLY A 142 22.84 -14.52 -0.38
CA GLY A 142 23.47 -15.42 0.59
C GLY A 142 23.54 -14.84 2.00
N ILE A 143 22.98 -13.65 2.23
CA ILE A 143 22.89 -13.00 3.54
C ILE A 143 21.51 -13.27 4.13
N LYS A 144 21.49 -13.87 5.32
CA LYS A 144 20.26 -14.22 6.04
C LYS A 144 20.32 -13.74 7.49
N LEU A 145 19.19 -13.25 7.99
CA LEU A 145 19.04 -12.92 9.41
C LEU A 145 19.05 -14.18 10.28
N ASN A 146 19.63 -14.07 11.48
CA ASN A 146 19.65 -15.17 12.44
C ASN A 146 18.25 -15.63 12.83
N HIS A 147 17.34 -14.67 12.99
CA HIS A 147 15.93 -14.85 13.30
C HIS A 147 15.10 -14.14 12.22
N ALA A 148 14.09 -14.86 11.72
CA ALA A 148 13.25 -14.43 10.62
C ALA A 148 11.87 -13.97 11.10
N TYR A 149 11.48 -14.39 12.31
CA TYR A 149 10.24 -14.01 12.97
C TYR A 149 10.48 -13.89 14.47
N GLY A 150 9.87 -12.90 15.10
CA GLY A 150 9.99 -12.69 16.53
C GLY A 150 9.31 -11.40 16.97
N TRP A 151 9.35 -11.15 18.27
CA TRP A 151 8.82 -9.93 18.84
C TRP A 151 9.70 -8.74 18.44
N ILE A 152 9.11 -7.79 17.72
CA ILE A 152 9.74 -6.50 17.46
C ILE A 152 9.81 -5.75 18.80
N GLY A 153 11.00 -5.27 19.15
CA GLY A 153 11.27 -4.61 20.43
C GLY A 153 12.00 -5.47 21.47
N TYR A 154 12.32 -6.73 21.19
CA TYR A 154 13.31 -7.50 21.97
C TYR A 154 14.76 -7.20 21.55
N GLU A 155 14.96 -6.19 20.70
CA GLU A 155 16.29 -5.74 20.30
C GLU A 155 16.84 -4.74 21.32
N GLN A 156 18.15 -4.54 21.28
CA GLN A 156 18.80 -3.52 22.10
C GLN A 156 18.24 -2.12 21.78
N HIS A 157 17.84 -1.41 22.84
CA HIS A 157 17.39 -0.04 22.72
C HIS A 157 18.47 0.88 22.18
N LEU A 158 18.08 1.84 21.35
CA LEU A 158 19.01 2.85 20.84
C LEU A 158 18.94 4.11 21.71
N LYS A 159 20.09 4.75 21.91
CA LYS A 159 20.10 6.04 22.61
C LYS A 159 19.34 7.08 21.80
N ARG A 160 18.26 7.63 22.35
CA ARG A 160 17.40 8.61 21.66
C ARG A 160 18.02 10.00 21.68
N PHE A 161 18.82 10.32 22.70
CA PHE A 161 19.52 11.59 22.87
C PHE A 161 20.80 11.43 23.70
N PRO A 162 21.69 12.45 23.78
CA PRO A 162 22.87 12.40 24.63
C PRO A 162 22.52 12.24 26.12
N GLY A 163 23.08 11.21 26.76
CA GLY A 163 22.78 10.89 28.15
C GLY A 163 21.51 10.07 28.37
N ASP A 164 20.90 9.54 27.30
CA ASP A 164 19.80 8.58 27.42
C ASP A 164 20.27 7.28 28.09
N THR A 165 19.38 6.69 28.89
CA THR A 165 19.66 5.52 29.74
C THR A 165 18.51 4.52 29.62
N LEU A 166 18.82 3.24 29.83
CA LEU A 166 17.87 2.13 29.68
C LEU A 166 16.61 2.33 30.53
N THR A 167 16.76 2.89 31.72
CA THR A 167 15.66 3.24 32.64
C THR A 167 14.63 4.21 32.07
N GLY A 168 14.98 4.94 31.01
CA GLY A 168 14.06 5.83 30.30
C GLY A 168 13.30 5.16 29.15
N HIS A 169 13.54 3.88 28.86
CA HIS A 169 12.85 3.11 27.81
C HIS A 169 11.64 2.35 28.38
N ASP A 170 10.82 1.81 27.49
CA ASP A 170 9.58 1.08 27.80
C ASP A 170 9.84 -0.30 28.45
N GLU A 171 8.80 -1.13 28.52
CA GLU A 171 8.73 -2.28 29.44
C GLU A 171 9.80 -3.36 29.20
N GLU A 172 10.29 -3.51 27.96
CA GLU A 172 11.20 -4.60 27.58
C GLU A 172 12.68 -4.21 27.61
N GLN A 173 13.18 -3.96 28.81
CA GLN A 173 14.58 -3.56 29.04
C GLN A 173 15.60 -4.73 28.97
N GLY A 174 15.13 -5.96 28.79
CA GLY A 174 15.95 -7.18 28.92
C GLY A 174 17.11 -7.29 27.93
N ALA A 175 16.97 -6.68 26.74
CA ALA A 175 18.02 -6.65 25.73
C ALA A 175 19.13 -5.63 26.03
N GLY A 176 18.86 -4.63 26.87
CA GLY A 176 19.77 -3.55 27.21
C GLY A 176 19.80 -2.42 26.17
N ILE A 177 20.82 -1.54 26.28
CA ILE A 177 21.08 -0.48 25.30
C ILE A 177 22.20 -0.90 24.35
N ALA A 178 22.05 -0.61 23.07
CA ALA A 178 23.08 -0.87 22.07
C ALA A 178 24.34 -0.03 22.37
N PRO A 179 25.54 -0.59 22.18
CA PRO A 179 26.79 0.12 22.45
C PRO A 179 27.00 1.30 21.48
N GLY A 180 26.57 1.13 20.23
CA GLY A 180 26.61 2.15 19.18
C GLY A 180 25.33 2.97 19.08
N LEU A 181 25.40 4.06 18.30
CA LEU A 181 24.20 4.77 17.86
C LEU A 181 23.60 4.06 16.65
N GLY A 182 22.30 4.27 16.40
CA GLY A 182 21.69 3.83 15.14
C GLY A 182 22.28 4.56 13.93
N GLY A 183 21.91 4.14 12.73
CA GLY A 183 22.34 4.76 11.46
C GLY A 183 22.03 6.25 11.32
N TRP A 184 21.11 6.79 12.14
CA TRP A 184 20.79 8.22 12.21
C TRP A 184 21.45 8.96 13.37
N GLY A 185 22.28 8.28 14.17
CA GLY A 185 22.83 8.84 15.41
C GLY A 185 21.79 8.90 16.53
N TYR A 186 21.66 10.07 17.15
CA TYR A 186 20.58 10.36 18.10
C TYR A 186 19.31 10.77 17.36
N PHE A 187 18.17 10.32 17.85
CA PHE A 187 16.86 10.68 17.29
C PHE A 187 16.48 12.13 17.61
N THR A 188 16.99 12.67 18.71
CA THR A 188 16.79 14.05 19.14
C THR A 188 17.98 14.60 19.93
N LYS A 189 18.04 15.93 20.09
CA LYS A 189 19.16 16.62 20.75
C LYS A 189 19.10 16.54 22.26
N SER A 190 17.91 16.37 22.83
CA SER A 190 17.72 16.37 24.28
C SER A 190 16.43 15.65 24.68
N ARG A 191 16.33 15.28 25.96
CA ARG A 191 15.10 14.72 26.53
C ARG A 191 13.88 15.63 26.37
N VAL A 192 14.06 16.95 26.35
CA VAL A 192 12.96 17.92 26.27
C VAL A 192 12.28 17.89 24.90
N GLU A 193 13.03 17.54 23.86
CA GLU A 193 12.54 17.43 22.48
C GLU A 193 11.97 16.04 22.17
N MET A 194 11.82 15.16 23.19
CA MET A 194 11.21 13.84 23.00
C MET A 194 9.71 13.96 22.72
N THR A 195 9.27 13.27 21.68
CA THR A 195 7.87 13.14 21.31
C THR A 195 7.49 11.67 21.21
N GLU A 196 6.19 11.37 21.26
CA GLU A 196 5.69 10.02 21.04
C GLU A 196 6.15 9.47 19.68
N GLU A 197 6.19 10.32 18.65
CA GLU A 197 6.70 9.92 17.33
C GLU A 197 8.15 9.43 17.40
N ILE A 198 9.01 10.07 18.20
CA ILE A 198 10.40 9.64 18.38
C ILE A 198 10.48 8.30 19.13
N ILE A 199 9.63 8.10 20.14
CA ILE A 199 9.54 6.83 20.87
C ILE A 199 9.13 5.71 19.91
N GLN A 200 8.08 5.91 19.14
CA GLN A 200 7.63 4.95 18.15
C GLN A 200 8.66 4.72 17.04
N ARG A 201 9.40 5.77 16.64
CA ARG A 201 10.46 5.66 15.65
C ARG A 201 11.61 4.80 16.14
N GLU A 202 12.00 4.88 17.42
CA GLU A 202 13.00 3.99 18.01
C GLU A 202 12.46 2.56 18.16
N LYS A 203 11.23 2.41 18.64
CA LYS A 203 10.58 1.11 18.81
C LYS A 203 10.45 0.30 17.52
N TYR A 204 10.13 0.98 16.42
CA TYR A 204 10.02 0.38 15.09
C TYR A 204 11.26 0.65 14.23
N TYR A 205 12.38 1.03 14.85
CA TYR A 205 13.62 1.25 14.15
C TYR A 205 14.21 -0.07 13.66
N VAL A 206 13.89 -0.44 12.42
CA VAL A 206 14.56 -1.54 11.73
C VAL A 206 15.72 -0.93 10.94
N ALA A 207 16.88 -0.78 11.57
CA ALA A 207 18.10 -0.69 10.78
C ALA A 207 18.62 -2.09 10.48
N VAL A 208 19.14 -2.26 9.27
CA VAL A 208 20.17 -3.27 9.03
C VAL A 208 21.19 -3.10 10.15
N GLN A 209 21.39 -4.15 10.96
CA GLN A 209 22.35 -4.13 12.07
C GLN A 209 23.77 -4.00 11.47
N THR A 210 24.16 -2.77 11.15
CA THR A 210 25.49 -2.45 10.61
C THR A 210 26.58 -2.74 11.64
N LEU A 211 26.22 -2.95 12.91
CA LEU A 211 27.12 -3.42 13.96
C LEU A 211 27.85 -4.73 13.58
N TYR A 212 27.24 -5.57 12.74
CA TYR A 212 27.82 -6.83 12.28
C TYR A 212 28.44 -6.74 10.87
N MET A 213 28.44 -5.57 10.24
CA MET A 213 29.14 -5.37 8.98
C MET A 213 30.58 -4.89 9.28
N PRO A 214 31.61 -5.57 8.77
CA PRO A 214 33.02 -5.26 9.05
C PRO A 214 33.46 -3.90 8.51
#